data_AF-M0LZJ3-F1
#
_entry.id   AF-M0LZJ3-F1
#
_cell.length_a   1.000
_cell.length_b   1.000
_cell.length_c   1.000
_cell.angle_alpha   90.00
_cell.angle_beta   90.00
_cell.angle_gamma   90.00
#
_symmetry.space_group_name_H-M   'P 1'
#
loop_
_entity.id
_entity.type
_entity.pdbx_description
1 polymer ?
#
loop_
_entity_poly.entity_id
_entity_poly.type
_entity_poly.pdbx_seq_one_letter_code
_entity_poly.pdbx_strand_id
1 'polypeptide(L)'
;MSDTDERAFYRFTVSERIEARWEADLTEADYPDGVDGRTASGAVAERGADNFHFAGDVVTFALDGPATVYMNGDEIDTEERWNSELPNTLLLESEDTERATYEFDVSGDLEAGVLADLTNAEVPDSVEGSHASGAVAGGGTDDFRFSGRVTRFSSDGPLRVFRNGSEVDPDSFGSSGPVPVTVDTVATNLEIPWGAAFRGDTLYFTERPGRIMKVESGSGELVADFTDPTRANGYGEGGLLGLAFHPDDPDTAYAYQTYVDGDEAANRILELDAASGFSSSVLFDGIEGADGHDGGRLAIDGDALYATVGDTKEPQSAQDPSSLSGVVIRLTLDGEPHPDNPFDGDEGHPAVYTYGHRNPQGLAFRDGEVYSTEHGPDHDDEINVLEAGSNYGWPRASGTESEGEFVGAIAAYTPTIAPGSATFYDGPISQWQGDLFFGTLSGEHLHRVRLDGHDAVEEERLYEGEYGRIRTAFTGPDDHLYLATSNRDGRGSPVASDDRILRIRPD
;
A
#
# COMPACT_ATOMS: atom_id res chain seq x y z
N MET A 1 27.54 -3.30 36.44
CA MET A 1 28.39 -4.09 35.54
C MET A 1 27.66 -4.06 34.22
N SER A 2 28.26 -3.40 33.23
CA SER A 2 27.78 -3.31 31.87
C SER A 2 27.89 -4.69 31.23
N ASP A 3 26.79 -5.22 30.73
CA ASP A 3 26.78 -6.19 29.63
C ASP A 3 25.67 -5.70 28.70
N THR A 4 26.01 -4.71 27.87
CA THR A 4 25.37 -4.62 26.56
C THR A 4 25.94 -5.80 25.80
N ASP A 5 25.14 -6.83 25.63
CA ASP A 5 25.43 -7.98 24.78
C ASP A 5 25.45 -7.41 23.34
N GLU A 6 26.58 -6.82 22.92
CA GLU A 6 26.76 -6.31 21.57
C GLU A 6 26.71 -7.51 20.63
N ARG A 7 25.68 -7.53 19.78
CA ARG A 7 25.41 -8.59 18.81
C ARG A 7 25.54 -8.03 17.40
N ALA A 8 25.91 -8.88 16.46
CA ALA A 8 25.85 -8.55 15.05
C ALA A 8 24.86 -9.46 14.34
N PHE A 9 23.97 -8.88 13.55
CA PHE A 9 23.00 -9.56 12.71
C PHE A 9 23.51 -9.61 11.28
N TYR A 10 23.39 -10.75 10.63
CA TYR A 10 23.79 -10.90 9.23
C TYR A 10 22.66 -11.47 8.39
N ARG A 11 22.68 -11.10 7.11
CA ARG A 11 21.91 -11.76 6.05
C ARG A 11 22.75 -11.79 4.80
N PHE A 12 22.84 -12.95 4.15
CA PHE A 12 23.53 -13.08 2.88
C PHE A 12 22.83 -14.06 1.94
N THR A 13 22.99 -13.83 0.64
CA THR A 13 22.48 -14.71 -0.41
C THR A 13 23.62 -15.20 -1.26
N VAL A 14 23.59 -16.46 -1.68
CA VAL A 14 24.59 -17.07 -2.58
C VAL A 14 24.01 -17.34 -3.96
N SER A 15 24.85 -17.44 -4.98
CA SER A 15 24.39 -17.65 -6.36
C SER A 15 23.88 -19.06 -6.60
N GLU A 16 24.38 -20.10 -5.93
CA GLU A 16 23.88 -21.48 -6.15
C GLU A 16 23.08 -22.04 -4.98
N ARG A 17 23.73 -22.41 -3.86
CA ARG A 17 23.06 -23.01 -2.71
C ARG A 17 23.92 -22.99 -1.47
N ILE A 18 23.28 -22.92 -0.31
CA ILE A 18 23.94 -23.07 0.97
C ILE A 18 23.98 -24.56 1.33
N GLU A 19 25.18 -25.10 1.47
CA GLU A 19 25.43 -26.48 1.87
C GLU A 19 25.50 -26.56 3.40
N ALA A 20 24.38 -26.84 4.06
CA ALA A 20 24.36 -26.83 5.52
C ALA A 20 25.21 -27.96 6.14
N ARG A 21 26.35 -27.63 6.78
CA ARG A 21 26.73 -28.12 8.13
C ARG A 21 28.06 -27.59 8.76
N TRP A 22 27.95 -27.48 10.10
CA TRP A 22 28.90 -27.42 11.24
C TRP A 22 29.36 -26.04 11.77
N GLU A 23 28.80 -25.71 12.95
CA GLU A 23 29.03 -24.53 13.82
C GLU A 23 28.37 -23.20 13.39
N ALA A 24 27.10 -23.24 12.99
CA ALA A 24 26.13 -22.18 13.30
C ALA A 24 25.26 -22.75 14.43
N ASP A 25 24.93 -21.96 15.45
CA ASP A 25 24.21 -22.46 16.63
C ASP A 25 22.72 -22.72 16.31
N LEU A 26 22.43 -23.87 15.72
CA LEU A 26 21.08 -24.30 15.42
C LEU A 26 20.34 -24.89 16.64
N THR A 27 20.93 -24.86 17.84
CA THR A 27 20.31 -25.45 19.04
C THR A 27 20.58 -24.64 20.31
N GLU A 28 19.54 -23.90 20.75
CA GLU A 28 19.42 -23.14 22.01
C GLU A 28 20.00 -21.70 22.03
N ALA A 29 19.58 -20.86 21.08
CA ALA A 29 19.60 -19.40 21.24
C ALA A 29 18.19 -18.80 20.99
N ASP A 30 17.90 -17.63 21.57
CA ASP A 30 16.63 -16.89 21.40
C ASP A 30 16.37 -16.45 19.94
N TYR A 31 17.34 -16.63 19.02
CA TYR A 31 17.28 -16.29 17.60
C TYR A 31 17.98 -17.40 16.78
N PRO A 32 17.23 -18.32 16.15
CA PRO A 32 17.85 -19.39 15.35
C PRO A 32 18.33 -18.86 13.99
N ASP A 33 19.53 -19.27 13.58
CA ASP A 33 20.00 -19.04 12.20
C ASP A 33 19.07 -19.76 11.21
N GLY A 34 18.59 -19.02 10.21
CA GLY A 34 17.70 -19.49 9.16
C GLY A 34 18.44 -19.65 7.85
N VAL A 35 18.20 -20.78 7.16
CA VAL A 35 18.56 -20.94 5.74
C VAL A 35 17.26 -21.16 4.97
N ASP A 36 16.95 -20.24 4.07
CA ASP A 36 15.84 -20.35 3.12
C ASP A 36 16.37 -20.31 1.68
N GLY A 37 16.33 -21.47 1.02
CA GLY A 37 16.90 -21.66 -0.32
C GLY A 37 18.39 -21.29 -0.40
N ARG A 38 18.67 -20.13 -0.97
CA ARG A 38 20.03 -19.58 -1.19
C ARG A 38 20.41 -18.49 -0.19
N THR A 39 19.52 -18.17 0.74
CA THR A 39 19.70 -17.07 1.68
C THR A 39 19.89 -17.62 3.08
N ALA A 40 20.88 -17.10 3.80
CA ALA A 40 21.07 -17.33 5.21
C ALA A 40 20.94 -16.01 5.98
N SER A 41 20.37 -16.09 7.18
CA SER A 41 20.30 -14.99 8.12
C SER A 41 20.46 -15.49 9.54
N GLY A 42 21.08 -14.69 10.40
CA GLY A 42 21.38 -15.11 11.76
C GLY A 42 21.99 -13.99 12.60
N ALA A 43 22.47 -14.36 13.79
CA ALA A 43 23.06 -13.41 14.72
C ALA A 43 24.23 -14.01 15.49
N VAL A 44 25.37 -13.30 15.53
CA VAL A 44 26.53 -13.66 16.34
C VAL A 44 26.61 -12.77 17.58
N ALA A 45 26.78 -13.37 18.76
CA ALA A 45 26.99 -12.68 20.05
C ALA A 45 28.48 -12.64 20.43
N GLU A 46 28.81 -12.02 21.58
CA GLU A 46 30.21 -11.87 22.02
C GLU A 46 30.95 -13.23 22.09
N ARG A 47 31.99 -13.40 21.26
CA ARG A 47 32.77 -14.64 21.06
C ARG A 47 32.05 -15.79 20.34
N GLY A 48 30.88 -15.55 19.75
CA GLY A 48 30.22 -16.45 18.81
C GLY A 48 30.82 -16.38 17.40
N ALA A 49 30.58 -17.41 16.60
CA ALA A 49 30.93 -17.45 15.19
C ALA A 49 29.99 -18.40 14.47
N ASP A 50 29.44 -17.97 13.35
CA ASP A 50 28.63 -18.81 12.46
C ASP A 50 29.41 -19.12 11.19
N ASN A 51 29.38 -20.39 10.80
CA ASN A 51 30.14 -20.88 9.65
C ASN A 51 29.21 -21.49 8.61
N PHE A 52 29.32 -20.99 7.38
CA PHE A 52 28.54 -21.47 6.24
C PHE A 52 29.45 -22.08 5.19
N HIS A 53 29.06 -23.25 4.68
CA HIS A 53 29.54 -23.75 3.40
C HIS A 53 28.46 -23.49 2.36
N PHE A 54 28.86 -23.06 1.17
CA PHE A 54 27.96 -22.82 0.07
C PHE A 54 28.67 -23.10 -1.25
N ALA A 55 27.86 -23.41 -2.27
CA ALA A 55 28.28 -23.42 -3.66
C ALA A 55 27.92 -22.07 -4.30
N GLY A 56 28.71 -21.65 -5.29
CA GLY A 56 28.61 -20.33 -5.91
C GLY A 56 29.29 -19.21 -5.11
N ASP A 57 28.92 -17.98 -5.42
CA ASP A 57 29.47 -16.75 -4.84
C ASP A 57 28.46 -16.05 -3.92
N VAL A 58 28.93 -15.22 -2.98
CA VAL A 58 28.05 -14.37 -2.16
C VAL A 58 27.60 -13.18 -2.99
N VAL A 59 26.29 -13.11 -3.22
CA VAL A 59 25.60 -12.11 -4.04
C VAL A 59 25.26 -10.86 -3.22
N THR A 60 24.60 -11.07 -2.08
CA THR A 60 24.29 -9.99 -1.14
C THR A 60 24.89 -10.34 0.20
N PHE A 61 25.33 -9.32 0.93
CA PHE A 61 25.79 -9.47 2.29
C PHE A 61 25.42 -8.19 3.05
N ALA A 62 24.67 -8.36 4.13
CA ALA A 62 24.32 -7.31 5.07
C ALA A 62 24.83 -7.73 6.45
N LEU A 63 25.43 -6.78 7.17
CA LEU A 63 25.89 -6.95 8.54
C LEU A 63 25.53 -5.70 9.34
N ASP A 64 24.77 -5.88 10.41
CA ASP A 64 24.43 -4.83 11.36
C ASP A 64 25.00 -5.19 12.73
N GLY A 65 25.92 -4.38 13.23
CA GLY A 65 26.62 -4.61 14.50
C GLY A 65 28.07 -5.12 14.34
N PRO A 66 28.80 -5.25 15.46
CA PRO A 66 30.24 -5.46 15.44
C PRO A 66 30.60 -6.95 15.22
N ALA A 67 30.84 -7.34 13.98
CA ALA A 67 31.45 -8.63 13.65
C ALA A 67 32.55 -8.53 12.59
N THR A 68 33.43 -9.53 12.58
CA THR A 68 34.49 -9.69 11.59
C THR A 68 34.12 -10.85 10.68
N VAL A 69 34.14 -10.63 9.37
CA VAL A 69 33.72 -11.62 8.38
C VAL A 69 34.94 -12.23 7.70
N TYR A 70 34.95 -13.55 7.61
CA TYR A 70 36.00 -14.32 6.93
C TYR A 70 35.40 -15.10 5.77
N MET A 71 36.08 -15.14 4.64
CA MET A 71 35.73 -16.00 3.50
C MET A 71 36.96 -16.78 3.06
N ASN A 72 36.85 -18.11 3.02
CA ASN A 72 37.95 -19.02 2.72
C ASN A 72 39.21 -18.79 3.61
N GLY A 73 39.01 -18.27 4.82
CA GLY A 73 40.06 -18.03 5.81
C GLY A 73 40.69 -16.64 5.76
N ASP A 74 40.32 -15.80 4.80
CA ASP A 74 40.78 -14.42 4.70
C ASP A 74 39.72 -13.46 5.25
N GLU A 75 40.14 -12.47 6.05
CA GLU A 75 39.27 -11.41 6.55
C GLU A 75 38.82 -10.51 5.40
N ILE A 76 37.51 -10.23 5.31
CA ILE A 76 36.95 -9.37 4.29
C ILE A 76 36.38 -8.11 4.93
N ASP A 77 36.69 -6.97 4.31
CA ASP A 77 35.99 -5.71 4.55
C ASP A 77 34.63 -5.74 3.84
N THR A 78 33.56 -5.91 4.62
CA THR A 78 32.19 -6.00 4.09
C THR A 78 31.64 -4.64 3.66
N GLU A 79 32.15 -3.54 4.23
CA GLU A 79 31.76 -2.18 3.84
C GLU A 79 32.30 -1.86 2.44
N GLU A 80 33.54 -2.22 2.14
CA GLU A 80 34.13 -2.02 0.82
C GLU A 80 33.48 -2.92 -0.25
N ARG A 81 32.96 -4.10 0.15
CA ARG A 81 32.56 -5.15 -0.79
C ARG A 81 31.05 -5.25 -1.05
N TRP A 82 30.15 -4.87 -0.14
CA TRP A 82 28.70 -5.02 -0.39
C TRP A 82 27.82 -3.83 0.07
N ASN A 83 28.42 -2.76 0.60
CA ASN A 83 27.69 -1.58 1.06
C ASN A 83 27.55 -0.54 -0.07
N SER A 84 26.50 -0.68 -0.88
CA SER A 84 26.02 0.37 -1.79
C SER A 84 24.85 1.07 -1.11
N GLU A 85 24.79 2.41 -1.20
CA GLU A 85 23.65 3.21 -0.72
C GLU A 85 22.40 3.04 -1.62
N LEU A 86 22.52 2.30 -2.73
CA LEU A 86 21.44 2.09 -3.67
C LEU A 86 20.50 0.96 -3.17
N PRO A 87 19.17 1.21 -3.14
CA PRO A 87 18.22 0.38 -2.40
C PRO A 87 17.85 -0.93 -3.10
N ASN A 88 18.16 -1.12 -4.39
CA ASN A 88 17.78 -2.32 -5.13
C ASN A 88 18.99 -3.13 -5.60
N THR A 89 18.78 -4.43 -5.75
CA THR A 89 19.71 -5.39 -6.36
C THR A 89 19.08 -6.03 -7.60
N LEU A 90 19.89 -6.26 -8.63
CA LEU A 90 19.54 -7.06 -9.79
C LEU A 90 20.61 -8.13 -10.00
N LEU A 91 20.22 -9.40 -9.98
CA LEU A 91 21.09 -10.55 -10.20
C LEU A 91 20.72 -11.23 -11.51
N LEU A 92 21.71 -11.49 -12.36
CA LEU A 92 21.55 -12.11 -13.67
C LEU A 92 22.32 -13.43 -13.67
N GLU A 93 21.63 -14.55 -13.84
CA GLU A 93 22.18 -15.91 -13.73
C GLU A 93 21.97 -16.68 -15.03
N SER A 94 23.03 -17.29 -15.55
CA SER A 94 22.95 -18.18 -16.73
C SER A 94 22.35 -19.53 -16.32
N GLU A 95 21.30 -19.99 -17.01
CA GLU A 95 20.63 -21.26 -16.65
C GLU A 95 21.43 -22.53 -16.98
N ASP A 96 22.50 -22.43 -17.77
CA ASP A 96 23.19 -23.60 -18.34
C ASP A 96 24.61 -23.29 -18.84
N THR A 97 25.23 -24.19 -19.62
CA THR A 97 26.48 -23.92 -20.34
C THR A 97 26.35 -22.90 -21.47
N GLU A 98 25.13 -22.46 -21.79
CA GLU A 98 24.86 -21.53 -22.88
C GLU A 98 25.04 -20.08 -22.41
N ARG A 99 25.62 -19.24 -23.28
CA ARG A 99 25.81 -17.83 -23.00
C ARG A 99 24.49 -17.08 -23.12
N ALA A 100 24.21 -16.21 -22.16
CA ALA A 100 23.17 -15.20 -22.27
C ALA A 100 23.80 -13.79 -22.27
N THR A 101 23.30 -12.90 -23.12
CA THR A 101 23.68 -11.48 -23.09
C THR A 101 22.52 -10.67 -22.54
N TYR A 102 22.82 -9.55 -21.88
CA TYR A 102 21.79 -8.63 -21.38
C TYR A 102 22.15 -7.17 -21.67
N GLU A 103 21.10 -6.34 -21.70
CA GLU A 103 21.15 -4.89 -21.74
C GLU A 103 19.96 -4.37 -20.92
N PHE A 104 20.19 -3.45 -19.98
CA PHE A 104 19.12 -2.83 -19.21
C PHE A 104 19.40 -1.37 -18.84
N ASP A 105 18.32 -0.63 -18.67
CA ASP A 105 18.33 0.76 -18.22
C ASP A 105 17.60 0.86 -16.87
N VAL A 106 18.04 1.75 -15.99
CA VAL A 106 17.32 2.14 -14.77
C VAL A 106 16.94 3.62 -14.80
N SER A 107 15.95 4.00 -14.00
CA SER A 107 15.52 5.41 -13.90
C SER A 107 16.38 6.26 -12.96
N GLY A 108 17.19 5.62 -12.12
CA GLY A 108 18.06 6.27 -11.14
C GLY A 108 19.54 5.98 -11.37
N ASP A 109 20.30 5.94 -10.28
CA ASP A 109 21.72 5.62 -10.28
C ASP A 109 21.91 4.10 -10.39
N LEU A 110 23.02 3.69 -11.02
CA LEU A 110 23.36 2.28 -11.25
C LEU A 110 24.84 2.06 -10.96
N GLU A 111 25.12 1.01 -10.22
CA GLU A 111 26.45 0.56 -9.86
C GLU A 111 26.59 -0.92 -10.19
N ALA A 112 27.77 -1.32 -10.68
CA ALA A 112 28.12 -2.73 -10.79
C ALA A 112 28.33 -3.31 -9.39
N GLY A 113 27.84 -4.52 -9.18
CA GLY A 113 28.17 -5.30 -8.00
C GLY A 113 29.54 -5.99 -8.11
N VAL A 114 29.81 -6.89 -7.19
CA VAL A 114 31.13 -7.55 -7.08
C VAL A 114 31.34 -8.72 -8.02
N LEU A 115 30.25 -9.27 -8.57
CA LEU A 115 30.24 -10.38 -9.50
C LEU A 115 30.25 -9.91 -10.95
N ALA A 116 29.84 -8.66 -11.22
CA ALA A 116 29.94 -8.06 -12.55
C ALA A 116 31.38 -8.06 -13.08
N ASP A 117 31.63 -8.75 -14.20
CA ASP A 117 32.95 -8.84 -14.81
C ASP A 117 33.23 -7.61 -15.69
N LEU A 118 33.64 -6.53 -15.02
CA LEU A 118 34.07 -5.30 -15.69
C LEU A 118 35.43 -5.43 -16.39
N THR A 119 36.21 -6.51 -16.16
CA THR A 119 37.57 -6.68 -16.70
C THR A 119 38.00 -8.13 -16.88
N ASN A 120 38.28 -8.53 -18.14
CA ASN A 120 38.85 -9.83 -18.60
C ASN A 120 37.88 -10.88 -19.18
N ALA A 121 36.60 -10.57 -19.42
CA ALA A 121 35.74 -11.41 -20.27
C ALA A 121 35.97 -11.23 -21.78
N GLU A 122 35.53 -12.21 -22.60
CA GLU A 122 35.42 -12.05 -24.06
C GLU A 122 34.41 -10.95 -24.45
N VAL A 123 33.42 -10.71 -23.59
CA VAL A 123 32.46 -9.60 -23.65
C VAL A 123 32.41 -9.01 -22.24
N PRO A 124 33.17 -7.94 -21.95
CA PRO A 124 33.18 -7.33 -20.62
C PRO A 124 31.86 -6.63 -20.34
N ASP A 125 31.46 -6.65 -19.08
CA ASP A 125 30.31 -5.89 -18.62
C ASP A 125 30.62 -4.40 -18.62
N SER A 126 29.61 -3.61 -18.90
CA SER A 126 29.69 -2.16 -18.93
C SER A 126 28.59 -1.58 -18.06
N VAL A 127 28.95 -0.61 -17.22
CA VAL A 127 28.01 0.28 -16.54
C VAL A 127 28.36 1.71 -16.90
N GLU A 128 27.45 2.39 -17.60
CA GLU A 128 27.60 3.78 -18.03
C GLU A 128 26.37 4.59 -17.61
N GLY A 129 26.50 5.38 -16.54
CA GLY A 129 25.39 6.17 -16.01
C GLY A 129 24.29 5.26 -15.44
N SER A 130 23.10 5.29 -16.03
CA SER A 130 21.94 4.48 -15.63
C SER A 130 21.73 3.25 -16.54
N HIS A 131 22.76 2.83 -17.27
CA HIS A 131 22.70 1.78 -18.26
C HIS A 131 23.74 0.69 -17.97
N ALA A 132 23.36 -0.58 -18.13
CA ALA A 132 24.27 -1.70 -18.08
C ALA A 132 24.07 -2.68 -19.23
N SER A 133 25.17 -3.30 -19.68
CA SER A 133 25.15 -4.39 -20.65
C SER A 133 26.27 -5.37 -20.37
N GLY A 134 26.09 -6.62 -20.76
CA GLY A 134 27.03 -7.67 -20.39
C GLY A 134 26.64 -9.06 -20.85
N ALA A 135 27.34 -10.07 -20.35
CA ALA A 135 27.08 -11.46 -20.69
C ALA A 135 27.51 -12.46 -19.62
N VAL A 136 26.56 -13.31 -19.19
CA VAL A 136 26.82 -14.47 -18.34
C VAL A 136 26.92 -15.76 -19.18
N ALA A 137 27.76 -16.71 -18.75
CA ALA A 137 27.85 -18.03 -19.37
C ALA A 137 28.33 -19.09 -18.38
N GLY A 138 27.94 -20.35 -18.60
CA GLY A 138 28.54 -21.48 -17.86
C GLY A 138 28.14 -21.55 -16.38
N GLY A 139 26.93 -21.09 -16.03
CA GLY A 139 26.52 -20.87 -14.65
C GLY A 139 27.09 -19.60 -14.02
N GLY A 140 27.67 -18.70 -14.83
CA GLY A 140 28.12 -17.39 -14.39
C GLY A 140 26.98 -16.50 -13.90
N THR A 141 27.33 -15.53 -13.07
CA THR A 141 26.38 -14.61 -12.41
C THR A 141 26.95 -13.20 -12.42
N ASP A 142 26.14 -12.22 -12.81
CA ASP A 142 26.47 -10.80 -12.71
C ASP A 142 25.45 -10.11 -11.78
N ASP A 143 25.93 -9.20 -10.93
CA ASP A 143 25.07 -8.45 -10.00
C ASP A 143 25.22 -6.93 -10.17
N PHE A 144 24.13 -6.21 -9.92
CA PHE A 144 24.04 -4.77 -10.03
C PHE A 144 23.26 -4.17 -8.86
N ARG A 145 23.59 -2.93 -8.49
CA ARG A 145 22.89 -2.11 -7.49
C ARG A 145 22.29 -0.89 -8.15
N PHE A 146 21.03 -0.54 -7.83
CA PHE A 146 20.38 0.60 -8.48
C PHE A 146 19.34 1.32 -7.62
N SER A 147 19.12 2.60 -7.90
CA SER A 147 17.97 3.37 -7.42
C SER A 147 16.90 3.53 -8.50
N GLY A 148 15.65 3.74 -8.09
CA GLY A 148 14.51 3.81 -9.00
C GLY A 148 14.07 2.42 -9.51
N ARG A 149 13.71 2.34 -10.80
CA ARG A 149 13.19 1.11 -11.44
C ARG A 149 14.00 0.74 -12.69
N VAL A 150 14.00 -0.54 -13.06
CA VAL A 150 14.48 -0.99 -14.39
C VAL A 150 13.46 -0.51 -15.43
N THR A 151 13.87 0.39 -16.30
CA THR A 151 13.02 1.04 -17.32
C THR A 151 13.04 0.32 -18.67
N ARG A 152 14.05 -0.50 -18.91
CA ARG A 152 14.18 -1.35 -20.08
C ARG A 152 15.03 -2.54 -19.70
N PHE A 153 14.67 -3.72 -20.19
CA PHE A 153 15.50 -4.91 -20.09
C PHE A 153 15.41 -5.67 -21.42
N SER A 154 16.52 -6.24 -21.85
CA SER A 154 16.60 -7.10 -23.02
C SER A 154 17.66 -8.15 -22.76
N SER A 155 17.34 -9.40 -23.06
CA SER A 155 18.31 -10.49 -23.02
C SER A 155 18.21 -11.36 -24.27
N ASP A 156 19.32 -12.02 -24.61
CA ASP A 156 19.39 -13.05 -25.64
C ASP A 156 20.09 -14.27 -25.06
N GLY A 157 19.40 -15.42 -25.04
CA GLY A 157 19.82 -16.64 -24.36
C GLY A 157 19.11 -16.90 -23.03
N PRO A 158 19.35 -18.07 -22.40
CA PRO A 158 18.65 -18.49 -21.20
C PRO A 158 19.21 -17.77 -19.96
N LEU A 159 18.44 -16.82 -19.44
CA LEU A 159 18.80 -15.94 -18.35
C LEU A 159 17.71 -15.95 -17.27
N ARG A 160 18.11 -16.24 -16.03
CA ARG A 160 17.28 -16.00 -14.84
C ARG A 160 17.61 -14.65 -14.27
N VAL A 161 16.59 -13.89 -13.91
CA VAL A 161 16.74 -12.55 -13.37
C VAL A 161 16.12 -12.51 -11.99
N PHE A 162 16.86 -12.01 -11.02
CA PHE A 162 16.35 -11.79 -9.67
C PHE A 162 16.43 -10.32 -9.32
N ARG A 163 15.33 -9.76 -8.82
CA ARG A 163 15.28 -8.42 -8.27
C ARG A 163 15.07 -8.53 -6.76
N ASN A 164 15.95 -7.92 -5.97
CA ASN A 164 15.86 -7.95 -4.50
C ASN A 164 15.75 -9.36 -3.91
N GLY A 165 16.36 -10.35 -4.58
CA GLY A 165 16.38 -11.76 -4.16
C GLY A 165 15.23 -12.61 -4.73
N SER A 166 14.19 -12.00 -5.31
CA SER A 166 13.06 -12.70 -5.91
C SER A 166 13.23 -12.87 -7.42
N GLU A 167 12.96 -14.06 -7.94
CA GLU A 167 13.01 -14.34 -9.38
C GLU A 167 11.89 -13.58 -10.10
N VAL A 168 12.22 -12.90 -11.18
CA VAL A 168 11.29 -12.07 -11.95
C VAL A 168 11.40 -12.40 -13.44
N ASP A 169 10.28 -12.28 -14.16
CA ASP A 169 10.27 -12.40 -15.60
C ASP A 169 10.98 -11.19 -16.22
N PRO A 170 12.09 -11.34 -16.98
CA PRO A 170 12.75 -10.21 -17.62
C PRO A 170 11.85 -9.42 -18.58
N ASP A 171 10.83 -10.03 -19.17
CA ASP A 171 9.85 -9.34 -20.04
C ASP A 171 8.89 -8.43 -19.22
N SER A 172 8.85 -8.55 -17.89
CA SER A 172 8.12 -7.65 -16.99
C SER A 172 8.80 -6.27 -16.87
N PHE A 173 10.10 -6.19 -17.15
CA PHE A 173 10.83 -4.94 -17.11
C PHE A 173 10.53 -4.09 -18.35
N GLY A 174 10.29 -2.80 -18.14
CA GLY A 174 10.02 -1.88 -19.25
C GLY A 174 8.58 -1.87 -19.77
N SER A 175 7.63 -2.55 -19.10
CA SER A 175 6.20 -2.29 -19.30
C SER A 175 5.74 -0.92 -18.76
N SER A 176 6.65 -0.15 -18.15
CA SER A 176 6.44 1.16 -17.52
C SER A 176 6.90 2.34 -18.38
N GLY A 177 6.83 2.25 -19.72
CA GLY A 177 6.70 3.46 -20.53
C GLY A 177 5.41 4.20 -20.12
N PRO A 178 5.26 5.52 -20.37
CA PRO A 178 4.01 6.21 -20.07
C PRO A 178 2.87 5.41 -20.69
N VAL A 179 2.00 4.83 -19.84
CA VAL A 179 0.84 4.12 -20.34
C VAL A 179 0.01 5.17 -21.08
N PRO A 180 -0.22 5.02 -22.39
CA PRO A 180 -0.91 6.03 -23.17
C PRO A 180 -2.36 6.10 -22.70
N VAL A 181 -2.64 7.12 -21.89
CA VAL A 181 -3.93 7.37 -21.27
C VAL A 181 -4.34 8.82 -21.47
N THR A 182 -5.63 9.03 -21.64
CA THR A 182 -6.25 10.35 -21.68
C THR A 182 -6.96 10.59 -20.35
N VAL A 183 -6.73 11.76 -19.75
CA VAL A 183 -7.47 12.25 -18.57
C VAL A 183 -8.55 13.23 -19.01
N ASP A 184 -9.81 12.82 -18.93
CA ASP A 184 -10.96 13.70 -19.17
C ASP A 184 -11.39 14.37 -17.85
N THR A 185 -11.77 15.64 -17.91
CA THR A 185 -12.45 16.29 -16.79
C THR A 185 -13.96 16.05 -16.88
N VAL A 186 -14.51 15.32 -15.90
CA VAL A 186 -15.92 14.94 -15.83
C VAL A 186 -16.76 16.03 -15.20
N ALA A 187 -16.27 16.64 -14.11
CA ALA A 187 -16.93 17.74 -13.42
C ALA A 187 -15.91 18.69 -12.80
N THR A 188 -16.29 19.96 -12.62
CA THR A 188 -15.46 21.02 -12.03
C THR A 188 -16.26 21.90 -11.06
N ASN A 189 -15.56 22.79 -10.35
CA ASN A 189 -16.13 23.76 -9.41
C ASN A 189 -16.87 23.10 -8.23
N LEU A 190 -16.43 21.92 -7.83
CA LEU A 190 -16.99 21.17 -6.71
C LEU A 190 -16.43 21.69 -5.38
N GLU A 191 -16.99 21.22 -4.26
CA GLU A 191 -16.52 21.54 -2.92
C GLU A 191 -16.24 20.25 -2.13
N ILE A 192 -14.99 19.77 -2.18
CA ILE A 192 -14.54 18.60 -1.42
C ILE A 192 -15.42 17.37 -1.72
N PRO A 193 -15.50 16.91 -2.99
CA PRO A 193 -16.14 15.65 -3.32
C PRO A 193 -15.46 14.51 -2.53
N TRP A 194 -16.23 13.81 -1.69
CA TRP A 194 -15.69 12.88 -0.70
C TRP A 194 -15.98 11.42 -1.09
N GLY A 195 -17.23 10.99 -1.04
CA GLY A 195 -17.70 9.70 -1.54
C GLY A 195 -18.24 9.86 -2.95
N ALA A 196 -18.04 8.87 -3.82
CA ALA A 196 -18.54 8.89 -5.19
C ALA A 196 -18.91 7.47 -5.63
N ALA A 197 -20.06 7.32 -6.27
CA ALA A 197 -20.56 6.04 -6.72
C ALA A 197 -21.55 6.22 -7.89
N PHE A 198 -21.64 5.19 -8.72
CA PHE A 198 -22.56 5.16 -9.86
C PHE A 198 -23.88 4.49 -9.49
N ARG A 199 -24.98 5.03 -10.01
CA ARG A 199 -26.29 4.38 -10.09
C ARG A 199 -26.66 4.23 -11.57
N GLY A 200 -26.54 3.03 -12.10
CA GLY A 200 -26.47 2.84 -13.56
C GLY A 200 -25.32 3.65 -14.14
N ASP A 201 -25.57 4.42 -15.20
CA ASP A 201 -24.55 5.29 -15.82
C ASP A 201 -24.43 6.67 -15.17
N THR A 202 -25.22 6.95 -14.12
CA THR A 202 -25.25 8.26 -13.48
C THR A 202 -24.31 8.31 -12.29
N LEU A 203 -23.36 9.24 -12.32
CA LEU A 203 -22.43 9.48 -11.21
C LEU A 203 -23.05 10.39 -10.15
N TYR A 204 -23.11 9.89 -8.91
CA TYR A 204 -23.45 10.65 -7.71
C TYR A 204 -22.22 10.77 -6.81
N PHE A 205 -22.16 11.85 -6.04
CA PHE A 205 -21.10 12.06 -5.09
C PHE A 205 -21.59 12.89 -3.91
N THR A 206 -20.96 12.68 -2.76
CA THR A 206 -21.12 13.55 -1.61
C THR A 206 -20.11 14.69 -1.70
N GLU A 207 -20.53 15.87 -1.33
CA GLU A 207 -19.63 16.95 -0.96
C GLU A 207 -19.60 17.03 0.55
N ARG A 208 -18.39 17.05 1.12
CA ARG A 208 -18.17 17.09 2.58
C ARG A 208 -19.01 18.11 3.34
N PRO A 209 -19.34 19.32 2.82
CA PRO A 209 -20.23 20.27 3.49
C PRO A 209 -21.64 19.75 3.81
N GLY A 210 -22.04 18.59 3.29
CA GLY A 210 -23.34 17.98 3.59
C GLY A 210 -24.24 17.85 2.38
N ARG A 211 -23.73 17.73 1.16
CA ARG A 211 -24.58 17.71 -0.05
C ARG A 211 -24.42 16.41 -0.81
N ILE A 212 -25.52 15.84 -1.30
CA ILE A 212 -25.48 14.81 -2.33
C ILE A 212 -25.70 15.50 -3.67
N MET A 213 -24.74 15.28 -4.55
CA MET A 213 -24.67 15.88 -5.86
C MET A 213 -24.77 14.79 -6.93
N LYS A 214 -25.32 15.15 -8.08
CA LYS A 214 -25.29 14.35 -9.30
C LYS A 214 -24.43 15.07 -10.34
N VAL A 215 -23.58 14.35 -11.06
CA VAL A 215 -22.89 14.95 -12.20
C VAL A 215 -23.88 15.22 -13.32
N GLU A 216 -23.97 16.49 -13.74
CA GLU A 216 -24.83 16.95 -14.82
C GLU A 216 -24.10 18.02 -15.63
N SER A 217 -24.00 17.81 -16.95
CA SER A 217 -23.42 18.77 -17.91
C SER A 217 -22.03 19.34 -17.52
N GLY A 218 -21.16 18.54 -16.91
CA GLY A 218 -19.80 18.97 -16.52
C GLY A 218 -19.69 19.65 -15.14
N SER A 219 -20.76 19.59 -14.35
CA SER A 219 -20.87 20.22 -13.02
C SER A 219 -21.66 19.34 -12.05
N GLY A 220 -21.75 19.73 -10.77
CA GLY A 220 -22.63 19.10 -9.81
C GLY A 220 -24.02 19.76 -9.78
N GLU A 221 -25.08 18.96 -9.88
CA GLU A 221 -26.46 19.33 -9.55
C GLU A 221 -26.79 18.85 -8.13
N LEU A 222 -27.29 19.74 -7.27
CA LEU A 222 -27.72 19.37 -5.91
C LEU A 222 -28.97 18.49 -5.95
N VAL A 223 -28.89 17.32 -5.31
CA VAL A 223 -30.02 16.38 -5.22
C VAL A 223 -30.59 16.32 -3.80
N ALA A 224 -29.74 16.37 -2.77
CA ALA A 224 -30.18 16.39 -1.38
C ALA A 224 -29.19 17.16 -0.48
N ASP A 225 -29.71 17.72 0.59
CA ASP A 225 -28.98 18.57 1.53
C ASP A 225 -29.10 18.01 2.97
N PHE A 226 -27.95 17.64 3.50
CA PHE A 226 -27.67 17.07 4.82
C PHE A 226 -26.72 17.97 5.61
N THR A 227 -26.65 19.26 5.27
CA THR A 227 -25.76 20.22 5.93
C THR A 227 -26.00 20.20 7.44
N ASP A 228 -24.93 19.95 8.18
CA ASP A 228 -24.88 19.92 9.63
C ASP A 228 -23.93 21.03 10.15
N PRO A 229 -24.15 21.60 11.35
CA PRO A 229 -23.24 22.56 11.96
C PRO A 229 -21.82 22.04 12.25
N THR A 230 -21.47 20.77 12.01
CA THR A 230 -20.14 20.20 12.26
C THR A 230 -18.98 21.14 11.87
N ARG A 231 -18.97 21.60 10.61
CA ARG A 231 -17.91 22.50 10.10
C ARG A 231 -17.87 23.83 10.84
N ALA A 232 -19.03 24.39 11.17
CA ALA A 232 -19.12 25.66 11.89
C ALA A 232 -18.63 25.52 13.35
N ASN A 233 -18.75 24.33 13.92
CA ASN A 233 -18.28 23.99 15.26
C ASN A 233 -16.80 23.57 15.30
N GLY A 234 -16.11 23.58 14.16
CA GLY A 234 -14.68 23.29 14.07
C GLY A 234 -14.32 21.83 13.85
N TYR A 235 -15.29 20.95 13.60
CA TYR A 235 -15.03 19.56 13.25
C TYR A 235 -14.55 19.48 11.79
N GLY A 236 -13.23 19.57 11.62
CA GLY A 236 -12.60 19.97 10.36
C GLY A 236 -12.56 18.90 9.27
N GLU A 237 -12.52 17.62 9.66
CA GLU A 237 -12.46 16.48 8.72
C GLU A 237 -13.82 15.79 8.52
N GLY A 238 -14.74 15.92 9.47
CA GLY A 238 -16.10 15.39 9.39
C GLY A 238 -17.00 16.11 8.39
N GLY A 239 -18.18 15.52 8.16
CA GLY A 239 -19.20 16.02 7.25
C GLY A 239 -20.02 14.88 6.64
N LEU A 240 -20.50 15.05 5.41
CA LEU A 240 -21.08 13.95 4.64
C LEU A 240 -19.96 13.28 3.82
N LEU A 241 -19.65 12.03 4.16
CA LEU A 241 -18.43 11.33 3.75
C LEU A 241 -18.74 10.22 2.74
N GLY A 242 -18.53 8.95 3.07
CA GLY A 242 -18.71 7.82 2.15
C GLY A 242 -20.10 7.76 1.52
N LEU A 243 -20.17 7.21 0.30
CA LEU A 243 -21.39 6.97 -0.46
C LEU A 243 -21.26 5.63 -1.17
N ALA A 244 -22.25 4.75 -1.01
CA ALA A 244 -22.34 3.48 -1.73
C ALA A 244 -23.79 3.23 -2.16
N PHE A 245 -24.00 2.61 -3.33
CA PHE A 245 -25.33 2.14 -3.74
C PHE A 245 -25.46 0.66 -3.42
N HIS A 246 -26.66 0.23 -3.00
CA HIS A 246 -26.93 -1.19 -2.79
C HIS A 246 -26.78 -1.94 -4.13
N PRO A 247 -26.04 -3.06 -4.18
CA PRO A 247 -25.72 -3.75 -5.45
C PRO A 247 -26.95 -4.32 -6.14
N ASP A 248 -27.89 -4.88 -5.38
CA ASP A 248 -29.12 -5.50 -5.91
C ASP A 248 -30.38 -4.61 -5.86
N ASP A 249 -30.30 -3.41 -5.28
CA ASP A 249 -31.41 -2.47 -5.18
C ASP A 249 -30.96 -1.06 -5.56
N PRO A 250 -31.19 -0.62 -6.81
CA PRO A 250 -30.74 0.70 -7.26
C PRO A 250 -31.46 1.86 -6.56
N ASP A 251 -32.51 1.60 -5.79
CA ASP A 251 -33.25 2.62 -5.06
C ASP A 251 -32.71 2.85 -3.64
N THR A 252 -31.81 1.98 -3.16
CA THR A 252 -31.20 2.08 -1.83
C THR A 252 -29.73 2.51 -1.95
N ALA A 253 -29.33 3.48 -1.13
CA ALA A 253 -27.94 3.92 -1.01
C ALA A 253 -27.58 4.15 0.46
N TYR A 254 -26.29 4.21 0.75
CA TYR A 254 -25.76 4.42 2.09
C TYR A 254 -24.84 5.63 2.10
N ALA A 255 -24.89 6.41 3.17
CA ALA A 255 -23.94 7.49 3.39
C ALA A 255 -23.42 7.54 4.82
N TYR A 256 -22.14 7.86 4.98
CA TYR A 256 -21.55 8.10 6.29
C TYR A 256 -21.63 9.59 6.62
N GLN A 257 -22.06 9.93 7.84
CA GLN A 257 -22.21 11.32 8.26
C GLN A 257 -21.63 11.54 9.66
N THR A 258 -20.74 12.54 9.76
CA THR A 258 -20.43 13.20 11.03
C THR A 258 -21.47 14.29 11.28
N TYR A 259 -22.06 14.30 12.47
CA TYR A 259 -23.10 15.25 12.88
C TYR A 259 -22.85 15.76 14.30
N VAL A 260 -23.49 16.87 14.66
CA VAL A 260 -23.45 17.38 16.04
C VAL A 260 -24.54 16.71 16.87
N ASP A 261 -24.14 16.01 17.94
CA ASP A 261 -25.03 15.49 18.96
C ASP A 261 -24.84 16.26 20.28
N GLY A 262 -25.78 17.14 20.59
CA GLY A 262 -25.65 18.06 21.72
C GLY A 262 -24.48 19.02 21.55
N ASP A 263 -23.45 18.86 22.39
CA ASP A 263 -22.21 19.66 22.38
C ASP A 263 -21.01 18.87 21.82
N GLU A 264 -21.21 17.63 21.36
CA GLU A 264 -20.18 16.72 20.87
C GLU A 264 -20.39 16.37 19.39
N ALA A 265 -19.37 15.80 18.74
CA ALA A 265 -19.50 15.21 17.42
C ALA A 265 -19.79 13.72 17.56
N ALA A 266 -20.58 13.20 16.62
CA ALA A 266 -20.86 11.79 16.49
C ALA A 266 -20.86 11.41 15.02
N ASN A 267 -20.70 10.12 14.74
CA ASN A 267 -20.75 9.55 13.41
C ASN A 267 -21.92 8.57 13.29
N ARG A 268 -22.47 8.43 12.08
CA ARG A 268 -23.52 7.46 11.78
C ARG A 268 -23.52 7.04 10.32
N ILE A 269 -24.14 5.90 10.05
CA ILE A 269 -24.44 5.43 8.70
C ILE A 269 -25.92 5.63 8.43
N LEU A 270 -26.23 6.28 7.32
CA LEU A 270 -27.58 6.53 6.83
C LEU A 270 -27.93 5.55 5.72
N GLU A 271 -29.18 5.09 5.72
CA GLU A 271 -29.82 4.50 4.55
C GLU A 271 -30.61 5.59 3.82
N LEU A 272 -30.51 5.64 2.50
CA LEU A 272 -31.05 6.67 1.63
C LEU A 272 -31.96 6.05 0.56
N ASP A 273 -33.18 6.58 0.43
CA ASP A 273 -34.08 6.27 -0.69
C ASP A 273 -33.71 7.13 -1.91
N ALA A 274 -32.86 6.58 -2.78
CA ALA A 274 -32.40 7.19 -4.01
C ALA A 274 -33.50 7.36 -5.09
N ALA A 275 -34.62 6.65 -4.99
CA ALA A 275 -35.78 6.86 -5.87
C ALA A 275 -36.59 8.10 -5.47
N SER A 276 -36.62 8.41 -4.17
CA SER A 276 -37.42 9.50 -3.60
C SER A 276 -36.58 10.73 -3.21
N GLY A 277 -35.53 11.04 -3.97
CA GLY A 277 -34.72 12.24 -3.73
C GLY A 277 -33.82 12.14 -2.50
N PHE A 278 -33.35 10.93 -2.16
CA PHE A 278 -32.42 10.64 -1.07
C PHE A 278 -32.95 11.03 0.31
N SER A 279 -34.23 10.77 0.58
CA SER A 279 -34.70 10.82 1.98
C SER A 279 -33.98 9.77 2.81
N SER A 280 -33.64 10.09 4.05
CA SER A 280 -32.79 9.24 4.87
C SER A 280 -33.49 8.65 6.09
N SER A 281 -32.97 7.51 6.53
CA SER A 281 -33.14 6.96 7.86
C SER A 281 -31.77 6.58 8.44
N VAL A 282 -31.68 6.40 9.76
CA VAL A 282 -30.43 5.96 10.40
C VAL A 282 -30.37 4.44 10.28
N LEU A 283 -29.32 3.95 9.62
CA LEU A 283 -29.02 2.52 9.48
C LEU A 283 -28.26 2.03 10.72
N PHE A 284 -27.21 2.77 11.10
CA PHE A 284 -26.33 2.42 12.21
C PHE A 284 -25.84 3.69 12.90
N ASP A 285 -25.80 3.67 14.24
CA ASP A 285 -25.55 4.84 15.09
C ASP A 285 -24.64 4.46 16.28
N GLY A 286 -24.30 5.45 17.11
CA GLY A 286 -23.49 5.25 18.30
C GLY A 286 -21.99 5.20 18.04
N ILE A 287 -21.55 5.64 16.86
CA ILE A 287 -20.13 5.77 16.52
C ILE A 287 -19.65 7.11 17.08
N GLU A 288 -18.57 7.11 17.86
CA GLU A 288 -17.97 8.36 18.34
C GLU A 288 -17.49 9.23 17.18
N GLY A 289 -17.47 10.55 17.37
CA GLY A 289 -16.93 11.50 16.40
C GLY A 289 -16.05 12.55 17.05
N ALA A 290 -15.17 13.16 16.25
CA ALA A 290 -14.25 14.18 16.72
C ALA A 290 -14.02 15.27 15.66
N ASP A 291 -13.06 16.16 15.89
CA ASP A 291 -12.68 17.19 14.92
C ASP A 291 -11.67 16.70 13.88
N GLY A 292 -11.32 15.42 13.93
CA GLY A 292 -10.54 14.66 12.97
C GLY A 292 -10.55 13.18 13.31
N HIS A 293 -10.04 12.36 12.40
CA HIS A 293 -10.00 10.90 12.54
C HIS A 293 -11.39 10.24 12.62
N ASP A 294 -12.33 10.72 11.81
CA ASP A 294 -13.70 10.18 11.73
C ASP A 294 -13.82 8.97 10.78
N GLY A 295 -12.75 8.57 10.10
CA GLY A 295 -12.80 7.56 9.04
C GLY A 295 -13.77 7.95 7.92
N GLY A 296 -14.81 7.14 7.73
CA GLY A 296 -16.01 7.46 6.97
C GLY A 296 -16.12 6.86 5.59
N ARG A 297 -15.22 5.94 5.20
CA ARG A 297 -15.32 5.22 3.93
C ARG A 297 -16.39 4.15 4.06
N LEU A 298 -17.25 4.05 3.05
CA LEU A 298 -18.19 2.94 2.88
C LEU A 298 -17.79 2.13 1.66
N ALA A 299 -17.87 0.81 1.75
CA ALA A 299 -17.67 -0.09 0.63
C ALA A 299 -18.52 -1.37 0.83
N ILE A 300 -18.97 -1.97 -0.27
CA ILE A 300 -19.83 -3.17 -0.23
C ILE A 300 -19.10 -4.31 -0.92
N ASP A 301 -19.14 -5.49 -0.32
CA ASP A 301 -18.76 -6.75 -0.94
C ASP A 301 -19.80 -7.81 -0.58
N GLY A 302 -20.35 -8.47 -1.60
CA GLY A 302 -21.47 -9.40 -1.44
C GLY A 302 -22.67 -8.76 -0.72
N ASP A 303 -23.05 -9.35 0.42
CA ASP A 303 -24.15 -8.94 1.29
C ASP A 303 -23.70 -8.11 2.52
N ALA A 304 -22.45 -7.65 2.52
CA ALA A 304 -21.85 -6.92 3.62
C ALA A 304 -21.53 -5.46 3.25
N LEU A 305 -21.90 -4.53 4.14
CA LEU A 305 -21.47 -3.14 4.14
C LEU A 305 -20.32 -2.96 5.14
N TYR A 306 -19.17 -2.53 4.64
CA TYR A 306 -18.00 -2.18 5.44
C TYR A 306 -17.92 -0.66 5.64
N ALA A 307 -17.53 -0.24 6.84
CA ALA A 307 -17.31 1.16 7.16
C ALA A 307 -16.00 1.37 7.95
N THR A 308 -15.19 2.35 7.53
CA THR A 308 -14.00 2.74 8.30
C THR A 308 -14.35 3.74 9.39
N VAL A 309 -13.78 3.58 10.58
CA VAL A 309 -13.87 4.54 11.68
C VAL A 309 -12.48 4.78 12.26
N GLY A 310 -12.05 6.03 12.34
CA GLY A 310 -10.78 6.36 12.98
C GLY A 310 -10.87 6.39 14.50
N ASP A 311 -9.74 6.60 15.16
CA ASP A 311 -9.62 6.61 16.63
C ASP A 311 -10.26 7.84 17.29
N THR A 312 -10.87 8.75 16.52
CA THR A 312 -11.53 9.97 17.01
C THR A 312 -10.63 10.83 17.92
N LYS A 313 -9.31 10.75 17.72
CA LYS A 313 -8.25 11.37 18.56
C LYS A 313 -8.17 10.86 19.99
N GLU A 314 -8.71 9.67 20.26
CA GLU A 314 -8.49 8.91 21.48
C GLU A 314 -7.77 7.60 21.14
N PRO A 315 -6.46 7.63 20.85
CA PRO A 315 -5.74 6.49 20.26
C PRO A 315 -5.88 5.18 21.05
N GLN A 316 -5.98 5.25 22.37
CA GLN A 316 -6.09 4.05 23.21
C GLN A 316 -7.41 3.28 22.99
N SER A 317 -8.47 3.94 22.51
CA SER A 317 -9.75 3.30 22.21
C SER A 317 -9.65 2.31 21.06
N ALA A 318 -8.71 2.52 20.12
CA ALA A 318 -8.47 1.60 19.00
C ALA A 318 -8.04 0.19 19.45
N GLN A 319 -7.55 0.03 20.68
CA GLN A 319 -7.15 -1.27 21.25
C GLN A 319 -8.29 -1.97 22.02
N ASP A 320 -9.47 -1.37 22.11
CA ASP A 320 -10.65 -1.98 22.73
C ASP A 320 -11.63 -2.42 21.64
N PRO A 321 -11.74 -3.73 21.35
CA PRO A 321 -12.69 -4.22 20.34
C PRO A 321 -14.16 -4.03 20.77
N SER A 322 -14.44 -3.58 21.99
CA SER A 322 -15.78 -3.17 22.43
C SER A 322 -16.13 -1.72 22.07
N SER A 323 -15.15 -0.92 21.63
CA SER A 323 -15.35 0.45 21.12
C SER A 323 -15.65 0.42 19.62
N LEU A 324 -16.32 1.47 19.13
CA LEU A 324 -16.50 1.72 17.69
C LEU A 324 -15.48 2.73 17.14
N SER A 325 -14.44 3.03 17.91
CA SER A 325 -13.37 3.96 17.56
C SER A 325 -12.10 3.20 17.16
N GLY A 326 -11.49 3.57 16.03
CA GLY A 326 -10.29 2.92 15.51
C GLY A 326 -10.55 1.49 14.99
N VAL A 327 -11.65 1.30 14.27
CA VAL A 327 -12.15 0.00 13.81
C VAL A 327 -12.55 0.05 12.34
N VAL A 328 -12.63 -1.14 11.72
CA VAL A 328 -13.50 -1.34 10.55
C VAL A 328 -14.75 -2.08 11.02
N ILE A 329 -15.92 -1.52 10.70
CA ILE A 329 -17.23 -2.08 10.98
C ILE A 329 -17.66 -2.93 9.78
N ARG A 330 -18.33 -4.05 10.03
CA ARG A 330 -19.02 -4.85 8.99
C ARG A 330 -20.47 -5.15 9.40
N LEU A 331 -21.40 -4.68 8.59
CA LEU A 331 -22.83 -4.86 8.74
C LEU A 331 -23.39 -5.68 7.58
N THR A 332 -24.57 -6.27 7.79
CA THR A 332 -25.46 -6.63 6.68
C THR A 332 -25.97 -5.37 5.98
N LEU A 333 -26.47 -5.51 4.75
CA LEU A 333 -27.08 -4.39 4.00
C LEU A 333 -28.34 -3.81 4.68
N ASP A 334 -28.96 -4.55 5.61
CA ASP A 334 -30.09 -4.07 6.45
C ASP A 334 -29.62 -3.39 7.76
N GLY A 335 -28.31 -3.26 8.00
CA GLY A 335 -27.74 -2.50 9.13
C GLY A 335 -27.45 -3.28 10.40
N GLU A 336 -27.83 -4.56 10.46
CA GLU A 336 -27.46 -5.44 11.58
C GLU A 336 -26.00 -5.88 11.49
N PRO A 337 -25.30 -6.16 12.62
CA PRO A 337 -23.98 -6.77 12.59
C PRO A 337 -23.94 -8.02 11.72
N HIS A 338 -22.91 -8.14 10.88
CA HIS A 338 -22.80 -9.29 9.98
C HIS A 338 -22.65 -10.60 10.78
N PRO A 339 -23.39 -11.68 10.45
CA PRO A 339 -23.42 -12.90 11.27
C PRO A 339 -22.07 -13.62 11.41
N ASP A 340 -21.18 -13.41 10.45
CA ASP A 340 -19.82 -13.99 10.47
C ASP A 340 -18.79 -13.07 11.14
N ASN A 341 -19.23 -12.02 11.85
CA ASN A 341 -18.31 -11.14 12.59
C ASN A 341 -17.59 -11.90 13.72
N PRO A 342 -16.36 -11.50 14.04
CA PRO A 342 -15.50 -12.24 14.97
C PRO A 342 -15.93 -12.11 16.45
N PHE A 343 -16.70 -11.09 16.81
CA PHE A 343 -17.05 -10.78 18.20
C PHE A 343 -18.55 -10.96 18.50
N ASP A 344 -18.88 -11.48 19.68
CA ASP A 344 -20.25 -11.83 20.08
C ASP A 344 -20.84 -10.98 21.22
N GLY A 345 -20.32 -9.76 21.43
CA GLY A 345 -20.79 -8.80 22.44
C GLY A 345 -20.08 -8.93 23.80
N ASP A 346 -19.71 -10.15 24.21
CA ASP A 346 -18.92 -10.39 25.42
C ASP A 346 -17.41 -10.23 25.14
N GLU A 347 -16.97 -10.55 23.92
CA GLU A 347 -15.55 -10.50 23.48
C GLU A 347 -15.18 -9.21 22.70
N GLY A 348 -16.19 -8.40 22.35
CA GLY A 348 -16.06 -7.18 21.56
C GLY A 348 -17.42 -6.76 21.00
N HIS A 349 -17.49 -5.58 20.40
CA HIS A 349 -18.72 -5.06 19.83
C HIS A 349 -19.08 -5.89 18.58
N PRO A 350 -20.33 -6.38 18.44
CA PRO A 350 -20.68 -7.36 17.41
C PRO A 350 -20.53 -6.84 15.98
N ALA A 351 -20.54 -5.51 15.79
CA ALA A 351 -20.36 -4.88 14.48
C ALA A 351 -18.88 -4.76 14.04
N VAL A 352 -17.91 -4.93 14.96
CA VAL A 352 -16.49 -4.76 14.66
C VAL A 352 -15.97 -5.95 13.85
N TYR A 353 -15.31 -5.64 12.73
CA TYR A 353 -14.63 -6.60 11.86
C TYR A 353 -13.14 -6.65 12.19
N THR A 354 -12.47 -5.51 12.27
CA THR A 354 -11.07 -5.35 12.70
C THR A 354 -10.91 -4.14 13.60
N TYR A 355 -9.85 -4.13 14.40
CA TYR A 355 -9.54 -3.04 15.35
C TYR A 355 -8.05 -2.71 15.35
N GLY A 356 -7.64 -1.70 16.12
CA GLY A 356 -6.26 -1.23 16.15
C GLY A 356 -5.93 -0.30 14.99
N HIS A 357 -6.90 0.50 14.53
CA HIS A 357 -6.72 1.48 13.46
C HIS A 357 -6.65 2.91 14.00
N ARG A 358 -5.87 3.76 13.36
CA ARG A 358 -5.76 5.21 13.59
C ARG A 358 -6.80 5.99 12.80
N ASN A 359 -6.75 5.97 11.48
CA ASN A 359 -7.68 6.72 10.63
C ASN A 359 -7.75 6.16 9.19
N PRO A 360 -8.40 5.00 9.01
CA PRO A 360 -8.56 4.38 7.70
C PRO A 360 -9.52 5.18 6.80
N GLN A 361 -9.13 5.41 5.54
CA GLN A 361 -9.82 6.32 4.61
C GLN A 361 -10.22 5.65 3.28
N GLY A 362 -9.69 4.46 3.00
CA GLY A 362 -10.01 3.66 1.82
C GLY A 362 -10.31 2.21 2.17
N LEU A 363 -11.15 1.60 1.35
CA LEU A 363 -11.48 0.17 1.36
C LEU A 363 -11.53 -0.30 -0.10
N ALA A 364 -10.91 -1.42 -0.40
CA ALA A 364 -10.94 -2.07 -1.71
C ALA A 364 -11.04 -3.59 -1.52
N PHE A 365 -11.63 -4.29 -2.48
CA PHE A 365 -11.81 -5.75 -2.41
C PHE A 365 -11.14 -6.42 -3.59
N ARG A 366 -10.53 -7.58 -3.34
CA ARG A 366 -9.99 -8.44 -4.38
C ARG A 366 -9.96 -9.88 -3.89
N ASP A 367 -10.44 -10.79 -4.72
CA ASP A 367 -10.34 -12.24 -4.48
C ASP A 367 -10.86 -12.70 -3.10
N GLY A 368 -11.85 -11.98 -2.54
CA GLY A 368 -12.44 -12.24 -1.23
C GLY A 368 -11.70 -11.62 -0.05
N GLU A 369 -10.63 -10.87 -0.31
CA GLU A 369 -9.87 -10.11 0.68
C GLU A 369 -10.29 -8.64 0.67
N VAL A 370 -10.18 -8.01 1.84
CA VAL A 370 -10.48 -6.59 2.04
C VAL A 370 -9.17 -5.87 2.31
N TYR A 371 -8.90 -4.80 1.59
CA TYR A 371 -7.72 -3.97 1.74
C TYR A 371 -8.14 -2.60 2.27
N SER A 372 -7.34 -1.99 3.13
CA SER A 372 -7.54 -0.61 3.56
C SER A 372 -6.31 0.24 3.38
N THR A 373 -6.53 1.53 3.16
CA THR A 373 -5.50 2.56 3.25
C THR A 373 -5.72 3.41 4.49
N GLU A 374 -4.64 3.78 5.16
CA GLU A 374 -4.71 4.38 6.48
C GLU A 374 -3.69 5.51 6.68
N HIS A 375 -4.12 6.56 7.40
CA HIS A 375 -3.22 7.62 7.82
C HIS A 375 -2.51 7.26 9.12
N GLY A 376 -1.19 7.21 9.10
CA GLY A 376 -0.33 7.20 10.28
C GLY A 376 -0.22 8.56 10.95
N PRO A 377 0.48 8.68 12.10
CA PRO A 377 0.63 9.94 12.82
C PRO A 377 1.44 10.99 12.01
N ASP A 378 2.75 10.84 11.98
CA ASP A 378 3.72 11.63 11.21
C ASP A 378 4.70 10.75 10.42
N HIS A 379 4.49 9.44 10.50
CA HIS A 379 5.16 8.35 9.81
C HIS A 379 4.12 7.25 9.54
N ASP A 380 4.48 6.25 8.75
CA ASP A 380 3.73 5.02 8.52
C ASP A 380 2.26 5.23 8.16
N ASP A 381 2.01 5.93 7.04
CA ASP A 381 0.73 5.68 6.36
C ASP A 381 0.77 4.27 5.76
N GLU A 382 -0.33 3.54 5.81
CA GLU A 382 -0.31 2.10 5.59
C GLU A 382 -1.27 1.65 4.48
N ILE A 383 -0.91 0.52 3.89
CA ILE A 383 -1.86 -0.38 3.22
C ILE A 383 -1.95 -1.63 4.08
N ASN A 384 -3.16 -2.07 4.40
CA ASN A 384 -3.43 -3.24 5.24
C ASN A 384 -4.31 -4.23 4.49
N VAL A 385 -4.08 -5.53 4.69
CA VAL A 385 -5.04 -6.60 4.34
C VAL A 385 -5.81 -6.95 5.59
N LEU A 386 -7.14 -6.80 5.56
CA LEU A 386 -8.03 -6.90 6.71
C LEU A 386 -8.53 -8.32 6.96
N GLU A 387 -8.10 -8.89 8.07
CA GLU A 387 -8.48 -10.22 8.54
C GLU A 387 -9.45 -10.12 9.72
N ALA A 388 -10.57 -10.84 9.66
CA ALA A 388 -11.61 -10.79 10.70
C ALA A 388 -11.05 -11.06 12.11
N GLY A 389 -11.22 -10.09 13.01
CA GLY A 389 -10.83 -10.18 14.42
C GLY A 389 -9.39 -9.75 14.71
N SER A 390 -8.62 -9.39 13.67
CA SER A 390 -7.22 -9.00 13.82
C SER A 390 -7.04 -7.58 14.34
N ASN A 391 -5.91 -7.36 15.01
CA ASN A 391 -5.47 -6.09 15.61
C ASN A 391 -4.36 -5.47 14.77
N TYR A 392 -4.58 -4.28 14.23
CA TYR A 392 -3.60 -3.56 13.38
C TYR A 392 -2.64 -2.67 14.18
N GLY A 393 -2.60 -2.86 15.50
CA GLY A 393 -1.51 -2.39 16.34
C GLY A 393 -1.67 -0.96 16.88
N TRP A 394 -2.35 -0.05 16.19
CA TRP A 394 -2.43 1.35 16.63
C TRP A 394 -3.07 1.46 18.03
N PRO A 395 -2.47 2.21 18.99
CA PRO A 395 -1.28 3.07 18.87
C PRO A 395 -0.01 2.42 19.45
N ARG A 396 -0.02 1.11 19.67
CA ARG A 396 1.07 0.35 20.28
C ARG A 396 2.12 -0.08 19.26
N ALA A 397 1.70 -0.32 18.02
CA ALA A 397 2.53 -0.63 16.86
C ALA A 397 1.98 0.09 15.60
N SER A 398 2.84 0.25 14.60
CA SER A 398 2.54 0.71 13.25
C SER A 398 3.65 0.21 12.31
N GLY A 399 3.41 0.30 11.01
CA GLY A 399 4.35 -0.11 9.97
C GLY A 399 4.21 -1.59 9.57
N THR A 400 5.21 -2.09 8.86
CA THR A 400 5.17 -3.42 8.23
C THR A 400 5.51 -4.58 9.17
N GLU A 401 6.06 -4.30 10.34
CA GLU A 401 6.52 -5.32 11.27
C GLU A 401 5.35 -5.91 12.06
N SER A 402 5.19 -7.23 11.99
CA SER A 402 4.23 -7.94 12.84
C SER A 402 4.87 -8.25 14.19
N GLU A 403 4.27 -7.79 15.29
CA GLU A 403 4.77 -8.02 16.65
C GLU A 403 3.67 -8.59 17.56
N GLY A 404 3.88 -9.80 18.05
CA GLY A 404 2.96 -10.44 19.00
C GLY A 404 1.58 -10.69 18.40
N GLU A 405 0.58 -9.92 18.85
CA GLU A 405 -0.82 -10.00 18.38
C GLU A 405 -1.13 -9.00 17.24
N PHE A 406 -0.18 -8.12 16.91
CA PHE A 406 -0.36 -7.08 15.91
C PHE A 406 -0.03 -7.58 14.51
N VAL A 407 -0.93 -7.32 13.57
CA VAL A 407 -0.73 -7.59 12.14
C VAL A 407 -0.02 -6.39 11.53
N GLY A 408 1.11 -6.63 10.87
CA GLY A 408 1.86 -5.59 10.16
C GLY A 408 1.22 -5.24 8.81
N ALA A 409 1.41 -3.99 8.38
CA ALA A 409 0.96 -3.50 7.09
C ALA A 409 1.70 -4.19 5.92
N ILE A 410 1.05 -4.26 4.76
CA ILE A 410 1.70 -4.76 3.53
C ILE A 410 2.68 -3.74 2.95
N ALA A 411 2.43 -2.46 3.21
CA ALA A 411 3.30 -1.36 2.84
C ALA A 411 3.11 -0.21 3.83
N ALA A 412 4.19 0.50 4.15
CA ALA A 412 4.19 1.66 5.01
C ALA A 412 4.97 2.82 4.37
N TYR A 413 4.47 4.05 4.53
CA TYR A 413 5.01 5.23 3.88
C TYR A 413 5.44 6.30 4.88
N THR A 414 6.75 6.57 4.88
CA THR A 414 7.37 7.66 5.63
C THR A 414 8.23 8.51 4.68
N PRO A 415 8.00 9.83 4.55
CA PRO A 415 6.99 10.64 5.24
C PRO A 415 5.55 10.32 4.79
N THR A 416 4.57 10.76 5.58
CA THR A 416 3.14 10.54 5.29
C THR A 416 2.70 11.18 3.96
N ILE A 417 1.97 10.39 3.18
CA ILE A 417 1.34 10.74 1.89
C ILE A 417 -0.18 11.02 2.06
N ALA A 418 -0.76 10.68 3.21
CA ALA A 418 -2.17 10.76 3.56
C ALA A 418 -3.09 10.10 2.51
N PRO A 419 -3.12 8.76 2.44
CA PRO A 419 -3.85 8.03 1.42
C PRO A 419 -5.38 8.13 1.62
N GLY A 420 -6.11 8.30 0.52
CA GLY A 420 -7.57 8.39 0.48
C GLY A 420 -8.24 7.08 0.08
N SER A 421 -9.37 7.14 -0.63
CA SER A 421 -10.06 5.96 -1.16
C SER A 421 -9.15 5.12 -2.04
N ALA A 422 -9.30 3.81 -1.96
CA ALA A 422 -8.62 2.85 -2.80
C ALA A 422 -9.61 2.09 -3.71
N THR A 423 -9.10 1.54 -4.81
CA THR A 423 -9.81 0.62 -5.69
C THR A 423 -8.80 -0.27 -6.40
N PHE A 424 -9.14 -1.54 -6.66
CA PHE A 424 -8.42 -2.32 -7.66
C PHE A 424 -8.91 -1.96 -9.06
N TYR A 425 -8.03 -2.11 -10.05
CA TYR A 425 -8.32 -1.79 -11.44
C TYR A 425 -8.42 -3.04 -12.31
N ASP A 426 -9.60 -3.29 -12.87
CA ASP A 426 -9.88 -4.40 -13.80
C ASP A 426 -10.32 -3.89 -15.19
N GLY A 427 -9.91 -2.68 -15.54
CA GLY A 427 -10.39 -1.96 -16.73
C GLY A 427 -9.67 -2.24 -18.05
N PRO A 428 -9.85 -1.40 -19.08
CA PRO A 428 -9.25 -1.65 -20.39
C PRO A 428 -7.74 -1.37 -20.49
N ILE A 429 -7.13 -0.73 -19.49
CA ILE A 429 -5.70 -0.44 -19.48
C ILE A 429 -4.94 -1.69 -19.01
N SER A 430 -4.43 -2.47 -19.96
CA SER A 430 -3.82 -3.79 -19.68
C SER A 430 -2.67 -3.76 -18.68
N GLN A 431 -1.89 -2.69 -18.65
CA GLN A 431 -0.73 -2.53 -17.78
C GLN A 431 -1.11 -2.25 -16.32
N TRP A 432 -2.38 -1.96 -16.04
CA TRP A 432 -2.88 -1.64 -14.71
C TRP A 432 -3.77 -2.74 -14.13
N GLN A 433 -3.93 -3.86 -14.84
CA GLN A 433 -4.79 -4.96 -14.42
C GLN A 433 -4.39 -5.50 -13.05
N GLY A 434 -5.34 -5.51 -12.13
CA GLY A 434 -5.15 -5.95 -10.76
C GLY A 434 -4.29 -5.01 -9.92
N ASP A 435 -3.88 -3.85 -10.41
CA ASP A 435 -3.12 -2.92 -9.57
C ASP A 435 -4.10 -2.17 -8.63
N LEU A 436 -3.65 -1.92 -7.40
CA LEU A 436 -4.34 -1.09 -6.42
C LEU A 436 -4.05 0.38 -6.72
N PHE A 437 -5.10 1.20 -6.75
CA PHE A 437 -5.00 2.64 -6.94
C PHE A 437 -5.62 3.37 -5.76
N PHE A 438 -4.92 4.39 -5.24
CA PHE A 438 -5.48 5.30 -4.27
C PHE A 438 -5.00 6.73 -4.48
N GLY A 439 -5.87 7.70 -4.21
CA GLY A 439 -5.48 9.10 -4.18
C GLY A 439 -4.64 9.40 -2.94
N THR A 440 -3.72 10.35 -3.03
CA THR A 440 -2.99 10.88 -1.86
C THR A 440 -3.31 12.35 -1.64
N LEU A 441 -3.53 12.71 -0.39
CA LEU A 441 -3.91 14.06 0.01
C LEU A 441 -2.68 14.92 0.23
N SER A 442 -1.79 14.51 1.13
CA SER A 442 -0.54 15.23 1.41
C SER A 442 0.49 14.98 0.30
N GLY A 443 0.49 13.76 -0.25
CA GLY A 443 1.35 13.36 -1.36
C GLY A 443 1.00 14.00 -2.70
N GLU A 444 -0.22 14.52 -2.87
CA GLU A 444 -0.69 15.19 -4.09
C GLU A 444 -0.46 14.40 -5.41
N HIS A 445 -0.64 13.08 -5.37
CA HIS A 445 -0.54 12.18 -6.53
C HIS A 445 -1.56 11.04 -6.46
N LEU A 446 -1.82 10.40 -7.60
CA LEU A 446 -2.47 9.10 -7.65
C LEU A 446 -1.37 8.05 -7.45
N HIS A 447 -1.53 7.19 -6.45
CA HIS A 447 -0.59 6.13 -6.15
C HIS A 447 -1.08 4.82 -6.77
N ARG A 448 -0.21 4.11 -7.49
CA ARG A 448 -0.44 2.80 -8.09
C ARG A 448 0.48 1.79 -7.40
N VAL A 449 -0.08 0.67 -6.95
CA VAL A 449 0.66 -0.44 -6.34
C VAL A 449 0.30 -1.74 -7.04
N ARG A 450 1.30 -2.46 -7.53
CA ARG A 450 1.15 -3.84 -7.97
C ARG A 450 1.46 -4.77 -6.79
N LEU A 451 0.53 -5.68 -6.53
CA LEU A 451 0.68 -6.71 -5.51
C LEU A 451 0.97 -8.06 -6.17
N ASP A 452 1.90 -8.83 -5.58
CA ASP A 452 2.04 -10.26 -5.79
C ASP A 452 1.75 -10.96 -4.46
N GLY A 453 0.57 -11.57 -4.35
CA GLY A 453 0.02 -11.93 -3.04
C GLY A 453 -0.18 -10.68 -2.18
N HIS A 454 0.50 -10.62 -1.02
CA HIS A 454 0.50 -9.47 -0.11
C HIS A 454 1.77 -8.64 -0.21
N ASP A 455 2.67 -8.93 -1.16
CA ASP A 455 3.90 -8.16 -1.36
C ASP A 455 3.68 -7.02 -2.37
N ALA A 456 4.03 -5.80 -1.99
CA ALA A 456 4.10 -4.66 -2.91
C ALA A 456 5.37 -4.75 -3.77
N VAL A 457 5.22 -5.18 -5.04
CA VAL A 457 6.34 -5.49 -5.95
C VAL A 457 6.65 -4.36 -6.94
N GLU A 458 5.69 -3.47 -7.19
CA GLU A 458 5.87 -2.28 -8.03
C GLU A 458 5.00 -1.13 -7.53
N GLU A 459 5.55 0.07 -7.50
CA GLU A 459 4.85 1.27 -7.07
C GLU A 459 5.13 2.44 -8.02
N GLU A 460 4.11 3.27 -8.26
CA GLU A 460 4.22 4.41 -9.15
C GLU A 460 3.38 5.60 -8.66
N ARG A 461 3.99 6.79 -8.68
CA ARG A 461 3.31 8.07 -8.43
C ARG A 461 2.89 8.70 -9.74
N LEU A 462 1.59 8.67 -10.02
CA LEU A 462 1.00 9.24 -11.22
C LEU A 462 0.48 10.65 -10.93
N TYR A 463 0.68 11.57 -11.88
CA TYR A 463 0.16 12.95 -11.83
C TYR A 463 0.62 13.76 -10.60
N GLU A 464 1.83 13.50 -10.10
CA GLU A 464 2.39 14.17 -8.92
C GLU A 464 2.39 15.69 -9.07
N GLY A 465 1.68 16.37 -8.16
CA GLY A 465 1.51 17.82 -8.12
C GLY A 465 0.60 18.40 -9.22
N GLU A 466 0.08 17.60 -10.15
CA GLU A 466 -0.70 18.08 -11.31
C GLU A 466 -2.12 18.48 -10.91
N TYR A 467 -2.78 17.64 -10.10
CA TYR A 467 -4.16 17.83 -9.65
C TYR A 467 -4.26 18.28 -8.19
N GLY A 468 -3.13 18.36 -7.49
CA GLY A 468 -3.06 18.61 -6.05
C GLY A 468 -3.56 17.39 -5.26
N ARG A 469 -4.34 17.64 -4.22
CA ARG A 469 -4.84 16.63 -3.28
C ARG A 469 -5.89 15.76 -3.97
N ILE A 470 -5.67 14.44 -4.01
CA ILE A 470 -6.63 13.47 -4.58
C ILE A 470 -7.22 12.66 -3.43
N ARG A 471 -8.55 12.67 -3.31
CA ARG A 471 -9.29 12.05 -2.19
C ARG A 471 -9.81 10.67 -2.52
N THR A 472 -10.41 10.50 -3.69
CA THR A 472 -11.15 9.28 -4.02
C THR A 472 -10.72 8.77 -5.38
N ALA A 473 -10.25 7.52 -5.41
CA ALA A 473 -10.08 6.71 -6.60
C ALA A 473 -11.16 5.62 -6.60
N PHE A 474 -11.81 5.40 -7.74
CA PHE A 474 -12.89 4.41 -7.91
C PHE A 474 -13.08 4.06 -9.38
N THR A 475 -13.64 2.89 -9.67
CA THR A 475 -13.92 2.45 -11.05
C THR A 475 -15.37 2.71 -11.42
N GLY A 476 -15.61 3.18 -12.65
CA GLY A 476 -16.96 3.42 -13.18
C GLY A 476 -17.54 2.21 -13.94
N PRO A 477 -18.82 2.28 -14.37
CA PRO A 477 -19.47 1.20 -15.15
C PRO A 477 -18.91 1.04 -16.57
N ASP A 478 -18.05 1.97 -17.01
CA ASP A 478 -17.28 1.89 -18.24
C ASP A 478 -15.87 1.30 -18.02
N ASP A 479 -15.64 0.71 -16.84
CA ASP A 479 -14.40 0.10 -16.37
C ASP A 479 -13.20 1.07 -16.36
N HIS A 480 -13.43 2.39 -16.43
CA HIS A 480 -12.37 3.39 -16.31
C HIS A 480 -12.13 3.81 -14.87
N LEU A 481 -10.91 4.30 -14.60
CA LEU A 481 -10.54 4.84 -13.30
C LEU A 481 -11.01 6.29 -13.19
N TYR A 482 -11.68 6.64 -12.11
CA TYR A 482 -12.14 7.98 -11.79
C TYR A 482 -11.46 8.50 -10.54
N LEU A 483 -11.18 9.80 -10.53
CA LEU A 483 -10.54 10.50 -9.41
C LEU A 483 -11.39 11.69 -8.95
N ALA A 484 -11.41 11.96 -7.65
CA ALA A 484 -11.98 13.19 -7.09
C ALA A 484 -10.91 13.98 -6.30
N THR A 485 -10.78 15.28 -6.56
CA THR A 485 -9.80 16.16 -5.88
C THR A 485 -10.35 16.76 -4.59
N SER A 486 -9.47 17.22 -3.69
CA SER A 486 -9.83 17.77 -2.37
C SER A 486 -9.02 19.01 -2.01
N ASN A 487 -8.79 19.91 -2.97
CA ASN A 487 -8.00 21.13 -2.81
C ASN A 487 -8.73 22.21 -2.01
N ARG A 488 -10.07 22.14 -1.92
CA ARG A 488 -10.88 23.12 -1.16
C ARG A 488 -11.12 22.72 0.30
N ASP A 489 -10.42 21.71 0.81
CA ASP A 489 -10.57 21.21 2.18
C ASP A 489 -9.92 22.07 3.28
N GLY A 490 -9.23 23.15 2.88
CA GLY A 490 -8.49 24.06 3.74
C GLY A 490 -7.00 23.75 3.87
N ARG A 491 -6.54 22.63 3.29
CA ARG A 491 -5.12 22.19 3.31
C ARG A 491 -4.46 22.25 1.93
N GLY A 492 -5.24 22.40 0.85
CA GLY A 492 -4.74 22.55 -0.52
C GLY A 492 -4.55 23.99 -0.99
N SER A 493 -4.02 24.14 -2.21
CA SER A 493 -3.92 25.41 -2.94
C SER A 493 -4.87 25.41 -4.15
N PRO A 494 -6.18 25.65 -3.94
CA PRO A 494 -7.18 25.44 -4.99
C PRO A 494 -7.04 26.43 -6.15
N VAL A 495 -7.22 25.93 -7.37
CA VAL A 495 -7.42 26.76 -8.56
C VAL A 495 -8.91 26.93 -8.88
N ALA A 496 -9.22 27.78 -9.86
CA ALA A 496 -10.60 28.17 -10.18
C ALA A 496 -11.51 26.97 -10.47
N SER A 497 -11.02 25.97 -11.21
CA SER A 497 -11.79 24.78 -11.61
C SER A 497 -11.93 23.72 -10.52
N ASP A 498 -11.24 23.86 -9.39
CA ASP A 498 -11.32 22.88 -8.31
C ASP A 498 -12.65 22.96 -7.57
N ASP A 499 -13.07 21.96 -6.82
CA ASP A 499 -12.59 20.58 -6.96
C ASP A 499 -13.17 19.92 -8.23
N ARG A 500 -12.57 18.80 -8.62
CA ARG A 500 -12.86 18.14 -9.90
C ARG A 500 -13.14 16.66 -9.71
N ILE A 501 -13.91 16.12 -10.65
CA ILE A 501 -13.93 14.68 -10.93
C ILE A 501 -13.26 14.48 -12.28
N LEU A 502 -12.31 13.56 -12.34
CA LEU A 502 -11.53 13.19 -13.51
C LEU A 502 -11.81 11.75 -13.89
N ARG A 503 -11.63 11.41 -15.17
CA ARG A 503 -11.70 10.05 -15.68
C ARG A 503 -10.46 9.74 -16.49
N ILE A 504 -9.81 8.62 -16.21
CA ILE A 504 -8.63 8.14 -16.91
C ILE A 504 -9.04 6.97 -17.80
N ARG A 505 -8.77 7.09 -19.10
CA ARG A 505 -9.13 6.09 -20.11
C ARG A 505 -7.94 5.82 -21.04
N PRO A 506 -7.89 4.66 -21.71
CA PRO A 506 -6.91 4.43 -22.77
C PRO A 506 -7.09 5.47 -23.89
N ASP A 507 -5.98 5.76 -24.57
CA ASP A 507 -5.93 6.68 -25.72
C ASP A 507 -6.77 6.25 -26.93
#